data_AF-A0A357MCJ8-F1
#
_entry.id   AF-A0A357MCJ8-F1
#
_cell.length_a   1.000
_cell.length_b   1.000
_cell.length_c   1.000
_cell.angle_alpha   90.00
_cell.angle_beta   90.00
_cell.angle_gamma   90.00
#
_symmetry.space_group_name_H-M   'P 1'
#
loop_
_entity.id
_entity.type
_entity.pdbx_description
1 polymer ?
#
loop_
_entity_poly.entity_id
_entity_poly.type
_entity_poly.pdbx_seq_one_letter_code
_entity_poly.pdbx_strand_id
1 'polypeptide(L)' 'MKIAFILFDGVTFLDFAGFYDVIYRLGQFENGKNLSWDICAASKEVTDEFGFTVKAGKVLPELSS' A
#
# COMPACT_ATOMS: atom_id res chain seq x y z
N MET A 1 7.22 -12.56 -4.68
CA MET A 1 6.87 -11.35 -5.46
C MET A 1 6.76 -10.18 -4.49
N LYS A 2 7.23 -9.01 -4.87
CA LYS A 2 7.24 -7.82 -4.00
C LYS A 2 6.40 -6.71 -4.64
N ILE A 3 5.48 -6.12 -3.89
CA ILE A 3 4.56 -5.07 -4.35
C ILE A 3 4.85 -3.79 -3.57
N ALA A 4 4.77 -2.64 -4.23
CA ALA A 4 4.74 -1.34 -3.56
C ALA A 4 3.35 -0.72 -3.73
N PHE A 5 2.64 -0.50 -2.63
CA PHE A 5 1.42 0.31 -2.64
C PHE A 5 1.80 1.77 -2.49
N ILE A 6 1.65 2.56 -3.55
CA ILE A 6 2.00 3.99 -3.53
C ILE A 6 0.77 4.80 -3.15
N LEU A 7 0.78 5.37 -1.95
CA LEU A 7 -0.23 6.32 -1.47
C LEU A 7 0.24 7.76 -1.72
N PHE A 8 -0.72 8.62 -2.03
CA PHE A 8 -0.52 10.05 -2.27
C PHE A 8 -1.79 10.81 -1.86
N ASP A 9 -1.66 12.10 -1.58
CA ASP A 9 -2.78 12.91 -1.10
C ASP A 9 -3.91 12.96 -2.15
N GLY A 10 -5.15 12.78 -1.70
CA GLY A 10 -6.32 12.69 -2.57
C GLY A 10 -6.60 11.29 -3.14
N VAL A 11 -5.83 10.27 -2.75
CA VAL A 11 -6.23 8.86 -3.00
C VAL A 11 -7.43 8.50 -2.13
N THR A 12 -8.40 7.78 -2.68
CA THR A 12 -9.54 7.26 -1.90
C THR A 12 -9.10 6.04 -1.09
N PHE A 13 -9.11 6.14 0.23
CA PHE A 13 -8.71 5.01 1.09
C PHE A 13 -9.66 3.83 1.05
N LEU A 14 -10.91 4.02 0.63
CA LEU A 14 -11.84 2.92 0.37
C LEU A 14 -11.32 2.02 -0.77
N ASP A 15 -10.86 2.61 -1.87
CA ASP A 15 -10.28 1.87 -3.00
C ASP A 15 -8.99 1.15 -2.57
N PHE A 16 -8.14 1.84 -1.80
CA PHE A 16 -6.93 1.24 -1.25
C PHE A 16 -7.24 0.05 -0.34
N ALA A 17 -8.18 0.18 0.59
CA ALA A 17 -8.57 -0.89 1.51
C ALA A 17 -9.14 -2.10 0.75
N GLY A 18 -9.96 -1.85 -0.27
CA GLY A 18 -10.51 -2.90 -1.14
C GLY A 18 -9.41 -3.66 -1.87
N PHE A 19 -8.42 -2.95 -2.45
CA PHE A 19 -7.31 -3.59 -3.13
C PHE A 19 -6.37 -4.34 -2.17
N TYR A 20 -6.09 -3.75 -1.01
CA TYR A 20 -5.25 -4.33 0.03
C TYR A 20 -5.79 -5.68 0.52
N ASP A 21 -7.10 -5.79 0.79
CA ASP A 21 -7.71 -7.04 1.26
C ASP A 21 -7.55 -8.19 0.25
N VAL A 22 -7.72 -7.89 -1.05
CA VAL A 22 -7.54 -8.89 -2.12
C VAL A 22 -6.10 -9.36 -2.19
N ILE A 23 -5.13 -8.45 -2.16
CA ILE A 23 -3.70 -8.79 -2.19
C ILE A 23 -3.30 -9.57 -0.93
N TYR A 24 -3.81 -9.18 0.23
CA TYR A 24 -3.60 -9.88 1.49
C TYR A 24 -4.08 -11.34 1.42
N ARG A 25 -5.31 -11.56 0.93
CA ARG A 25 -5.89 -12.89 0.73
C ARG A 25 -5.12 -13.70 -0.31
N LEU A 26 -4.68 -13.06 -1.39
CA LEU A 26 -3.87 -13.71 -2.43
C LEU A 26 -2.59 -14.31 -1.82
N GLY A 27 -1.97 -13.61 -0.87
CA GLY A 27 -0.79 -14.08 -0.13
C GLY A 27 -1.02 -15.34 0.72
N GLN A 28 -2.27 -15.68 1.04
CA GLN A 28 -2.62 -16.85 1.86
C GLN A 28 -2.75 -18.15 1.05
N PHE A 29 -2.83 -18.08 -0.29
CA PHE A 29 -2.87 -19.26 -1.14
C PHE A 29 -1.48 -19.87 -1.34
N GLU A 30 -1.41 -21.17 -1.66
CA GLU A 30 -0.16 -21.91 -1.94
C GLU A 30 0.77 -21.16 -2.91
N ASN A 31 0.23 -20.64 -4.01
CA ASN A 31 0.99 -19.90 -5.03
C ASN A 31 1.38 -18.48 -4.58
N GLY A 32 0.82 -17.98 -3.48
CA GLY A 32 1.00 -16.62 -2.96
C GLY A 32 1.92 -16.52 -1.74
N LYS A 33 2.40 -17.63 -1.17
CA LYS A 33 3.15 -17.66 0.12
C LYS A 33 4.40 -16.77 0.19
N ASN A 34 4.95 -16.32 -0.94
CA ASN A 34 6.10 -15.42 -1.02
C ASN A 34 5.72 -14.01 -1.50
N LEU A 35 4.44 -13.64 -1.40
CA LEU A 35 3.96 -12.30 -1.66
C LEU A 35 4.30 -11.40 -0.47
N SER A 36 4.99 -10.30 -0.74
CA SER A 36 5.26 -9.25 0.24
C SER A 36 4.90 -7.91 -0.36
N TRP A 37 4.53 -6.96 0.50
CA TRP A 37 4.21 -5.61 0.08
C TRP A 37 4.70 -4.59 1.09
N ASP A 38 5.02 -3.40 0.59
CA ASP A 38 5.30 -2.22 1.38
C ASP A 38 4.27 -1.13 1.05
N ILE A 39 3.82 -0.38 2.05
CA ILE A 39 3.04 0.84 1.84
C ILE A 39 4.03 2.00 1.75
N CYS A 40 4.09 2.63 0.59
CA CYS A 40 5.05 3.66 0.23
C CYS A 40 4.34 4.99 -0.02
N ALA A 41 5.00 6.10 0.26
CA ALA A 41 4.52 7.44 -0.12
C ALA A 41 5.68 8.42 -0.29
N ALA A 42 5.38 9.61 -0.83
CA ALA A 42 6.33 10.72 -0.91
C ALA A 42 6.52 11.45 0.44
N SER A 43 5.62 11.23 1.38
CA SER A 43 5.55 11.85 2.71
C SER A 43 5.38 10.78 3.80
N LYS A 44 5.59 11.16 5.07
CA LYS A 44 5.36 10.25 6.22
C LYS A 44 3.89 9.95 6.45
N GLU A 45 3.02 10.88 6.07
CA GLU A 45 1.57 10.79 6.21
C GLU A 45 0.92 11.21 4.90
N VAL A 46 -0.13 10.49 4.54
CA VAL A 46 -0.98 10.75 3.38
C VAL A 46 -2.39 11.04 3.88
N THR A 47 -3.04 12.03 3.28
CA THR A 47 -4.39 12.47 3.65
C THR A 47 -5.36 12.24 2.49
N ASP A 48 -6.53 11.66 2.79
CA ASP A 48 -7.61 11.57 1.80
C ASP A 48 -8.45 12.85 1.72
N GLU A 49 -9.43 12.86 0.83
CA GLU A 49 -10.36 13.98 0.63
C GLU A 49 -11.26 14.28 1.85
N PHE A 50 -11.38 13.34 2.79
CA PHE A 50 -12.19 13.47 4.00
C PHE A 50 -11.36 13.84 5.24
N GLY A 51 -10.05 14.07 5.08
CA GLY A 51 -9.14 14.42 6.16
C GLY A 51 -8.69 13.23 7.02
N PHE A 52 -8.97 12.00 6.60
CA PHE A 52 -8.38 10.82 7.22
C PHE A 52 -6.90 10.74 6.86
N THR A 53 -6.06 10.28 7.79
CA THR A 53 -4.62 10.19 7.56
C THR A 53 -4.09 8.78 7.80
N VAL A 54 -3.15 8.38 6.94
CA VAL A 54 -2.44 7.10 7.04
C VAL A 54 -0.94 7.34 7.05
N LYS A 55 -0.23 6.66 7.94
CA LYS A 55 1.23 6.66 7.96
C LYS A 55 1.79 5.73 6.89
N ALA A 56 2.71 6.26 6.09
CA ALA A 56 3.46 5.45 5.14
C ALA A 56 4.42 4.51 5.87
N GLY A 57 4.54 3.27 5.40
CA GLY A 57 5.55 2.33 5.90
C GLY A 57 6.96 2.71 5.44
N LYS A 58 7.08 3.21 4.20
CA LYS A 58 8.34 3.70 3.61
C LYS A 58 8.12 5.03 2.89
N VAL A 59 9.07 5.94 3.03
CA VAL A 59 9.05 7.24 2.35
C VAL A 59 10.11 7.25 1.27
N LEU A 60 9.69 7.47 0.01
CA LEU A 60 10.56 7.47 -1.18
C LEU A 60 11.61 6.34 -1.19
N PRO A 61 11.22 5.07 -0.97
CA PRO A 61 12.16 3.97 -1.08
C PRO A 61 12.57 3.78 -2.54
N GLU A 62 13.75 3.19 -2.77
CA GLU A 62 14.12 2.78 -4.11
C GLU A 62 13.24 1.60 -4.58
N LEU A 63 12.71 1.68 -5.80
CA LEU A 63 11.72 0.73 -6.31
C LEU A 63 12.30 -0.27 -7.33
N SER A 64 13.53 -0.05 -7.81
CA SER A 64 14.18 -0.89 -8.82
C SER A 64 14.76 -2.21 -8.28
N SER A 65 14.65 -2.46 -6.97
CA SER A 65 15.30 -3.57 -6.25
C SER A 65 14.37 -4.72 -5.90
#